data_AF-A0A399ZVJ2-F1
#
_entry.id   AF-A0A399ZVJ2-F1
#
_cell.length_a   1.000
_cell.length_b   1.000
_cell.length_c   1.000
_cell.angle_alpha   90.00
_cell.angle_beta   90.00
_cell.angle_gamma   90.00
#
_symmetry.space_group_name_H-M   'P 1'
#
loop_
_entity.id
_entity.type
_entity.pdbx_description
1 polymer ?
#
loop_
_entity_poly.entity_id
_entity_poly.type
_entity_poly.pdbx_seq_one_letter_code
_entity_poly.pdbx_strand_id
1 'polypeptide(L)'
;MSGLGVLVLAWLWLTGAAAQAATVTVNLCASTGALSLPNSVNVPIWGFVDSGGGPCTPGQANSLPGPSLRAAAGDTVIINLTNALNTPTSIVIPGQLLTASGGAPGPFTQEAPANGGTVTYSFTATPGAFLYESGSDFDIQVAMGLYGALIVESATPGQAYTQPTSAFTNEAVLVLSEIDPNLNANPSGFNMLDYKPVYWLLNGKVYPDTAPVATAAGNTLLLRYLNAGFDNFSMTILGLHQRVIAKNSFELTNPFYAVAETIPAGETLDAVVAIPASPSTFSFPLYNRNMYVTNNGSGPGGMRTLIVEGAPPPPPPPPPPPSQPLIFVSSSSGGNVGGVAFADEDILAYNPNTNTWAMVFDGSDVGVGGGTDVNGFAFQTDGSILMTFDAPVNIAGIGTVDDSDIVRFTPTALGPTTSGSFSLFFDGSDVGLTTNDEDIDAFGFTPDGRLVVSTLGSFSVPGLSGTDEDLIVLNGGIFGPNTSGTWALYFDGSDVALTAGPEDIWGVSIDSATNQIYLTTQGNFSVPGATGTGADIFICTPSSLGASTSCAFSAFWTGSAFGFGGQVIDGLDIGTPPIVFAAAVPAPQSGDEAETEAGSEEDDPTNGDAEDDEAGAEEEAEQS
;
A
#
# COMPACT_ATOMS: atom_id res chain seq x y z
N MET A 1 45.88 13.88 -51.63
CA MET A 1 46.09 13.20 -50.34
C MET A 1 44.72 13.04 -49.71
N SER A 2 44.21 11.82 -49.79
CA SER A 2 42.88 11.38 -49.40
C SER A 2 42.81 11.15 -47.89
N GLY A 3 41.88 11.81 -47.19
CA GLY A 3 41.49 11.48 -45.82
C GLY A 3 40.01 11.11 -45.80
N LEU A 4 39.71 9.81 -45.84
CA LEU A 4 38.38 9.27 -45.54
C LEU A 4 38.30 9.06 -44.02
N GLY A 5 37.50 9.88 -43.34
CA GLY A 5 37.11 9.65 -41.96
C GLY A 5 36.05 8.54 -41.91
N VAL A 6 36.39 7.41 -41.33
CA VAL A 6 35.45 6.32 -41.03
C VAL A 6 34.71 6.68 -39.75
N LEU A 7 33.42 6.98 -39.85
CA LEU A 7 32.53 7.08 -38.70
C LEU A 7 32.16 5.66 -38.26
N VAL A 8 32.69 5.21 -37.12
CA VAL A 8 32.28 3.97 -36.48
C VAL A 8 31.08 4.29 -35.59
N LEU A 9 29.86 3.94 -36.03
CA LEU A 9 28.69 3.89 -35.14
C LEU A 9 28.85 2.66 -34.23
N ALA A 10 29.20 2.91 -32.97
CA ALA A 10 29.10 1.91 -31.92
C ALA A 10 27.62 1.66 -31.61
N TRP A 11 27.12 0.48 -31.98
CA TRP A 11 25.84 -0.02 -31.49
C TRP A 11 25.99 -0.36 -30.01
N LEU A 12 25.46 0.50 -29.14
CA LEU A 12 25.33 0.21 -27.72
C LEU A 12 24.20 -0.82 -27.57
N TRP A 13 24.56 -2.09 -27.40
CA TRP A 13 23.61 -3.11 -26.96
C TRP A 13 23.23 -2.78 -25.52
N LEU A 14 22.08 -2.14 -25.30
CA LEU A 14 21.42 -2.24 -24.01
C LEU A 14 20.98 -3.69 -23.86
N THR A 15 21.82 -4.51 -23.24
CA THR A 15 21.36 -5.74 -22.62
C THR A 15 20.47 -5.30 -21.46
N GLY A 16 19.15 -5.33 -21.64
CA GLY A 16 18.22 -5.20 -20.54
C GLY A 16 18.60 -6.23 -19.48
N ALA A 17 18.97 -5.78 -18.29
CA ALA A 17 19.15 -6.67 -17.15
C ALA A 17 17.84 -7.46 -16.99
N ALA A 18 17.95 -8.78 -16.74
CA ALA A 18 16.78 -9.54 -16.34
C ALA A 18 16.18 -8.85 -15.11
N ALA A 19 14.89 -8.52 -15.16
CA ALA A 19 14.19 -7.97 -14.01
C ALA A 19 14.40 -8.95 -12.83
N GLN A 20 14.94 -8.44 -11.74
CA GLN A 20 15.16 -9.22 -10.55
C GLN A 20 13.80 -9.55 -9.92
N ALA A 21 13.61 -10.80 -9.49
CA ALA A 21 12.40 -11.22 -8.78
C ALA A 21 12.12 -10.27 -7.61
N ALA A 22 10.93 -9.69 -7.58
CA ALA A 22 10.52 -8.76 -6.55
C ALA A 22 9.91 -9.51 -5.35
N THR A 23 9.81 -8.82 -4.21
CA THR A 23 8.95 -9.26 -3.12
C THR A 23 7.63 -8.50 -3.20
N VAL A 24 6.51 -9.23 -3.26
CA VAL A 24 5.15 -8.68 -3.31
C VAL A 24 4.46 -8.99 -1.99
N THR A 25 4.27 -7.98 -1.14
CA THR A 25 3.59 -8.15 0.15
C THR A 25 2.14 -7.68 0.06
N VAL A 26 1.21 -8.50 0.56
CA VAL A 26 -0.22 -8.23 0.59
C VAL A 26 -0.76 -8.45 2.00
N ASN A 27 -1.54 -7.49 2.51
CA ASN A 27 -2.16 -7.58 3.83
C ASN A 27 -3.66 -7.80 3.70
N LEU A 28 -4.11 -9.04 3.85
CA LEU A 28 -5.51 -9.41 3.73
C LEU A 28 -6.20 -9.50 5.09
N CYS A 29 -7.43 -9.00 5.14
CA CYS A 29 -8.35 -9.20 6.25
C CYS A 29 -9.48 -10.13 5.82
N ALA A 30 -9.67 -11.25 6.54
CA ALA A 30 -10.91 -12.03 6.44
C ALA A 30 -11.97 -11.39 7.33
N SER A 31 -13.05 -10.87 6.74
CA SER A 31 -14.06 -10.10 7.46
C SER A 31 -15.48 -10.51 7.07
N THR A 32 -16.42 -10.29 7.99
CA THR A 32 -17.85 -10.35 7.68
C THR A 32 -18.27 -9.13 6.87
N GLY A 33 -19.42 -9.23 6.22
CA GLY A 33 -19.84 -8.22 5.27
C GLY A 33 -21.24 -8.43 4.74
N ALA A 34 -21.61 -7.62 3.76
CA ALA A 34 -22.85 -7.80 3.04
C ALA A 34 -22.71 -7.39 1.56
N LEU A 35 -23.31 -8.18 0.68
CA LEU A 35 -23.36 -7.92 -0.75
C LEU A 35 -24.76 -7.43 -1.13
N SER A 36 -24.82 -6.26 -1.76
CA SER A 36 -26.06 -5.77 -2.37
C SER A 36 -26.26 -6.41 -3.74
N LEU A 37 -27.32 -7.19 -3.86
CA LEU A 37 -27.84 -7.77 -5.10
C LEU A 37 -28.99 -6.90 -5.66
N PRO A 38 -29.38 -7.07 -6.93
CA PRO A 38 -30.50 -6.33 -7.52
C PRO A 38 -31.79 -6.43 -6.71
N ASN A 39 -32.64 -5.42 -6.86
CA ASN A 39 -33.88 -5.23 -6.09
C ASN A 39 -33.64 -5.03 -4.58
N SER A 40 -32.49 -4.45 -4.22
CA SER A 40 -32.13 -4.11 -2.84
C SER A 40 -32.09 -5.31 -1.89
N VAL A 41 -31.81 -6.50 -2.43
CA VAL A 41 -31.59 -7.69 -1.61
C VAL A 41 -30.17 -7.62 -1.06
N ASN A 42 -30.04 -7.52 0.27
CA ASN A 42 -28.76 -7.54 0.93
C ASN A 42 -28.49 -8.94 1.50
N VAL A 43 -27.38 -9.56 1.09
CA VAL A 43 -27.01 -10.91 1.52
C VAL A 43 -25.75 -10.84 2.39
N PRO A 44 -25.75 -11.41 3.62
CA PRO A 44 -24.53 -11.48 4.41
C PRO A 44 -23.46 -12.30 3.71
N ILE A 45 -22.23 -11.81 3.67
CA ILE A 45 -21.10 -12.50 3.07
C ILE A 45 -19.92 -12.49 4.05
N TRP A 46 -18.96 -13.35 3.79
CA TRP A 46 -17.59 -13.19 4.25
C TRP A 46 -16.74 -12.80 3.04
N GLY A 47 -15.58 -12.19 3.26
CA GLY A 47 -14.71 -11.82 2.15
C GLY A 47 -13.30 -11.51 2.63
N PHE A 48 -12.35 -11.70 1.72
CA PHE A 48 -11.02 -11.15 1.86
C PHE A 48 -11.03 -9.69 1.41
N VAL A 49 -10.50 -8.81 2.24
CA VAL A 49 -10.38 -7.37 1.97
C VAL A 49 -8.90 -7.02 2.01
N ASP A 50 -8.42 -6.22 1.07
CA ASP A 50 -7.08 -5.65 1.19
C ASP A 50 -7.12 -4.56 2.28
N SER A 51 -6.43 -4.81 3.38
CA SER A 51 -6.35 -3.90 4.52
C SER A 51 -5.29 -2.82 4.31
N GLY A 52 -4.33 -3.02 3.39
CA GLY A 52 -3.17 -2.14 3.27
C GLY A 52 -2.34 -2.01 4.57
N GLY A 53 -2.48 -2.96 5.51
CA GLY A 53 -1.90 -2.87 6.86
C GLY A 53 -2.79 -2.18 7.91
N GLY A 54 -3.97 -1.70 7.52
CA GLY A 54 -4.98 -1.15 8.42
C GLY A 54 -5.70 -2.20 9.28
N PRO A 55 -6.59 -1.76 10.20
CA PRO A 55 -7.23 -2.66 11.15
C PRO A 55 -8.15 -3.67 10.44
N CYS A 56 -8.07 -4.92 10.86
CA CYS A 56 -8.96 -5.99 10.42
C CYS A 56 -10.13 -6.12 11.41
N THR A 57 -11.31 -5.66 11.02
CA THR A 57 -12.51 -5.61 11.86
C THR A 57 -13.71 -6.26 11.15
N PRO A 58 -14.69 -6.81 11.88
CA PRO A 58 -15.92 -7.34 11.27
C PRO A 58 -16.71 -6.26 10.52
N GLY A 59 -17.31 -6.61 9.39
CA GLY A 59 -18.15 -5.72 8.59
C GLY A 59 -17.44 -5.01 7.44
N GLN A 60 -16.18 -5.35 7.14
CA GLN A 60 -15.38 -4.69 6.09
C GLN A 60 -15.62 -5.28 4.69
N ALA A 61 -16.11 -6.51 4.57
CA ALA A 61 -16.35 -7.12 3.27
C ALA A 61 -17.59 -6.50 2.59
N ASN A 62 -17.37 -5.82 1.46
CA ASN A 62 -18.44 -5.16 0.70
C ASN A 62 -18.48 -5.55 -0.79
N SER A 63 -17.59 -6.46 -1.19
CA SER A 63 -17.47 -6.96 -2.54
C SER A 63 -17.10 -8.44 -2.53
N LEU A 64 -17.45 -9.11 -3.63
CA LEU A 64 -16.91 -10.39 -4.02
C LEU A 64 -16.45 -10.26 -5.48
N PRO A 65 -15.47 -11.06 -5.94
CA PRO A 65 -14.48 -11.75 -5.11
C PRO A 65 -13.67 -10.78 -4.22
N GLY A 66 -12.80 -11.33 -3.36
CA GLY A 66 -11.73 -10.54 -2.74
C GLY A 66 -10.80 -9.87 -3.77
N PRO A 67 -9.84 -9.04 -3.32
CA PRO A 67 -8.96 -8.28 -4.19
C PRO A 67 -8.23 -9.17 -5.21
N SER A 68 -8.16 -8.74 -6.48
CA SER A 68 -7.37 -9.45 -7.48
C SER A 68 -5.89 -9.20 -7.24
N LEU A 69 -5.18 -10.24 -6.80
CA LEU A 69 -3.74 -10.19 -6.59
C LEU A 69 -3.02 -10.38 -7.93
N ARG A 70 -1.91 -9.69 -8.11
CA ARG A 70 -1.02 -9.83 -9.27
C ARG A 70 0.41 -10.04 -8.81
N ALA A 71 1.22 -10.71 -9.62
CA ALA A 71 2.66 -10.85 -9.43
C ALA A 71 3.31 -11.20 -10.76
N ALA A 72 4.61 -11.00 -10.92
CA ALA A 72 5.36 -11.55 -12.05
C ALA A 72 5.86 -12.96 -11.72
N ALA A 73 6.04 -13.79 -12.74
CA ALA A 73 6.68 -15.10 -12.59
C ALA A 73 8.08 -14.95 -11.95
N GLY A 74 8.29 -15.67 -10.85
CA GLY A 74 9.54 -15.65 -10.08
C GLY A 74 9.50 -14.74 -8.85
N ASP A 75 8.51 -13.84 -8.71
CA ASP A 75 8.36 -13.00 -7.52
C ASP A 75 8.17 -13.84 -6.26
N THR A 76 8.67 -13.35 -5.13
CA THR A 76 8.33 -13.89 -3.81
C THR A 76 7.10 -13.15 -3.30
N VAL A 77 5.97 -13.85 -3.23
CA VAL A 77 4.71 -13.28 -2.73
C VAL A 77 4.60 -13.61 -1.24
N ILE A 78 4.28 -12.59 -0.44
CA ILE A 78 4.03 -12.69 1.01
C ILE A 78 2.59 -12.23 1.26
N ILE A 79 1.78 -13.07 1.87
CA ILE A 79 0.39 -12.77 2.23
C ILE A 79 0.26 -12.80 3.75
N ASN A 80 0.04 -11.66 4.37
CA ASN A 80 -0.32 -11.57 5.78
C ASN A 80 -1.84 -11.59 5.91
N LEU A 81 -2.38 -12.67 6.47
CA LEU A 81 -3.81 -12.83 6.70
C LEU A 81 -4.14 -12.55 8.16
N THR A 82 -4.92 -11.50 8.42
CA THR A 82 -5.55 -11.25 9.72
C THR A 82 -7.03 -11.65 9.66
N ASN A 83 -7.54 -12.29 10.70
CA ASN A 83 -8.87 -12.92 10.68
C ASN A 83 -9.85 -12.26 11.66
N ALA A 84 -10.74 -11.40 11.16
CA ALA A 84 -11.80 -10.80 11.96
C ALA A 84 -13.04 -11.69 12.13
N LEU A 85 -13.07 -12.89 11.52
CA LEU A 85 -14.15 -13.84 11.72
C LEU A 85 -14.07 -14.51 13.09
N ASN A 86 -15.21 -15.01 13.56
CA ASN A 86 -15.30 -15.74 14.82
C ASN A 86 -14.92 -17.24 14.68
N THR A 87 -14.45 -17.65 13.50
CA THR A 87 -13.96 -18.99 13.19
C THR A 87 -12.54 -18.91 12.62
N PRO A 88 -11.65 -19.90 12.85
CA PRO A 88 -10.35 -19.96 12.20
C PRO A 88 -10.46 -19.92 10.68
N THR A 89 -9.50 -19.26 10.04
CA THR A 89 -9.49 -19.01 8.58
C THR A 89 -8.07 -19.15 8.06
N SER A 90 -7.91 -19.66 6.85
CA SER A 90 -6.62 -19.78 6.17
C SER A 90 -6.73 -19.41 4.70
N ILE A 91 -5.61 -19.39 3.98
CA ILE A 91 -5.58 -19.26 2.53
C ILE A 91 -4.81 -20.44 1.94
N VAL A 92 -5.40 -21.05 0.92
CA VAL A 92 -4.72 -21.97 0.01
C VAL A 92 -4.80 -21.41 -1.41
N ILE A 93 -3.79 -21.74 -2.22
CA ILE A 93 -3.73 -21.34 -3.63
C ILE A 93 -3.37 -22.59 -4.42
N PRO A 94 -4.36 -23.40 -4.86
CA PRO A 94 -4.09 -24.61 -5.62
C PRO A 94 -3.25 -24.30 -6.86
N GLY A 95 -2.07 -24.93 -6.96
CA GLY A 95 -1.10 -24.68 -8.03
C GLY A 95 0.10 -23.82 -7.64
N GLN A 96 0.08 -23.18 -6.46
CA GLN A 96 1.24 -22.55 -5.83
C GLN A 96 1.65 -23.31 -4.57
N LEU A 97 2.95 -23.38 -4.28
CA LEU A 97 3.46 -24.07 -3.09
C LEU A 97 3.74 -23.06 -1.98
N LEU A 98 2.81 -22.96 -1.03
CA LEU A 98 2.88 -22.02 0.08
C LEU A 98 3.66 -22.60 1.26
N THR A 99 4.46 -21.76 1.88
CA THR A 99 4.99 -21.95 3.24
C THR A 99 4.28 -20.98 4.18
N ALA A 100 4.12 -21.34 5.45
CA ALA A 100 3.43 -20.49 6.42
C ALA A 100 4.27 -20.29 7.69
N SER A 101 4.15 -19.11 8.29
CA SER A 101 4.72 -18.76 9.60
C SER A 101 3.65 -18.14 10.51
N GLY A 102 3.74 -18.42 11.81
CA GLY A 102 2.68 -18.08 12.76
C GLY A 102 1.44 -18.96 12.62
N GLY A 103 0.31 -18.46 13.13
CA GLY A 103 -0.97 -19.18 13.13
C GLY A 103 -0.98 -20.48 13.95
N ALA A 104 -1.99 -21.31 13.70
CA ALA A 104 -2.16 -22.63 14.30
C ALA A 104 -2.40 -23.70 13.22
N PRO A 105 -2.05 -24.98 13.43
CA PRO A 105 -2.30 -26.03 12.42
C PRO A 105 -3.78 -26.20 12.10
N GLY A 106 -4.13 -26.13 10.81
CA GLY A 106 -5.46 -26.40 10.27
C GLY A 106 -5.49 -27.60 9.29
N PRO A 107 -6.61 -27.79 8.57
CA PRO A 107 -6.82 -28.94 7.69
C PRO A 107 -5.84 -29.03 6.51
N PHE A 108 -5.54 -27.91 5.86
CA PHE A 108 -4.66 -27.86 4.67
C PHE A 108 -3.38 -27.06 4.88
N THR A 109 -3.41 -26.06 5.78
CA THR A 109 -2.28 -25.16 6.08
C THR A 109 -2.44 -24.57 7.49
N GLN A 110 -1.57 -23.65 7.88
CA GLN A 110 -1.71 -22.90 9.13
C GLN A 110 -2.87 -21.91 9.05
N GLU A 111 -3.72 -21.85 10.07
CA GLU A 111 -4.85 -20.94 10.18
C GLU A 111 -4.49 -19.71 11.01
N ALA A 112 -5.04 -18.56 10.61
CA ALA A 112 -5.16 -17.41 11.48
C ALA A 112 -6.24 -17.70 12.53
N PRO A 113 -5.92 -17.63 13.84
CA PRO A 113 -6.90 -17.79 14.90
C PRO A 113 -8.07 -16.81 14.74
N ALA A 114 -9.27 -17.24 15.15
CA ALA A 114 -10.46 -16.40 15.16
C ALA A 114 -10.27 -15.11 15.99
N ASN A 115 -11.04 -14.07 15.67
CA ASN A 115 -11.14 -12.82 16.42
C ASN A 115 -9.81 -12.02 16.51
N GLY A 116 -9.13 -11.86 15.38
CA GLY A 116 -7.99 -10.96 15.21
C GLY A 116 -6.63 -11.64 15.09
N GLY A 117 -6.58 -12.98 15.04
CA GLY A 117 -5.33 -13.71 14.84
C GLY A 117 -4.76 -13.49 13.44
N THR A 118 -3.43 -13.64 13.32
CA THR A 118 -2.70 -13.46 12.05
C THR A 118 -1.86 -14.69 11.72
N VAL A 119 -1.73 -14.97 10.42
CA VAL A 119 -0.80 -15.94 9.84
C VAL A 119 -0.20 -15.37 8.57
N THR A 120 1.06 -15.69 8.29
CA THR A 120 1.76 -15.22 7.09
C THR A 120 2.06 -16.38 6.17
N TYR A 121 1.78 -16.23 4.88
CA TYR A 121 2.13 -17.19 3.83
C TYR A 121 3.19 -16.61 2.91
N SER A 122 4.11 -17.45 2.43
CA SER A 122 5.11 -17.06 1.43
C SER A 122 5.30 -18.14 0.37
N PHE A 123 5.43 -17.73 -0.90
CA PHE A 123 5.71 -18.61 -2.02
C PHE A 123 6.43 -17.88 -3.16
N THR A 124 7.13 -18.63 -4.01
CA THR A 124 7.66 -18.13 -5.29
C THR A 124 6.62 -18.32 -6.38
N ALA A 125 6.20 -17.22 -7.02
CA ALA A 125 5.07 -17.21 -7.94
C ALA A 125 5.39 -17.91 -9.28
N THR A 126 4.62 -18.93 -9.63
CA THR A 126 4.65 -19.54 -10.97
C THR A 126 3.56 -18.95 -11.88
N PRO A 127 3.81 -18.74 -13.18
CA PRO A 127 2.87 -18.06 -14.08
C PRO A 127 1.54 -18.81 -14.23
N GLY A 128 0.44 -18.06 -14.36
CA GLY A 128 -0.91 -18.61 -14.53
C GLY A 128 -1.98 -17.81 -13.79
N ALA A 129 -3.20 -18.33 -13.76
CA ALA A 129 -4.36 -17.67 -13.16
C ALA A 129 -5.05 -18.57 -12.15
N PHE A 130 -4.85 -18.27 -10.87
CA PHE A 130 -5.17 -19.13 -9.74
C PHE A 130 -6.30 -18.55 -8.89
N LEU A 131 -7.05 -19.43 -8.25
CA LEU A 131 -7.89 -19.05 -7.12
C LEU A 131 -7.01 -19.01 -5.86
N TYR A 132 -7.16 -17.96 -5.05
CA TYR A 132 -6.84 -18.05 -3.63
C TYR A 132 -8.14 -18.14 -2.87
N GLU A 133 -8.25 -19.08 -1.95
CA GLU A 133 -9.50 -19.42 -1.29
C GLU A 133 -9.26 -19.94 0.12
N SER A 134 -10.31 -20.00 0.93
CA SER A 134 -10.14 -20.52 2.29
C SER A 134 -9.73 -22.00 2.29
N GLY A 135 -8.63 -22.29 3.00
CA GLY A 135 -8.24 -23.66 3.34
C GLY A 135 -8.85 -24.15 4.65
N SER A 136 -9.80 -23.41 5.23
CA SER A 136 -10.49 -23.75 6.48
C SER A 136 -11.98 -23.85 6.19
N ASP A 137 -12.66 -24.89 6.68
CA ASP A 137 -14.11 -25.06 6.56
C ASP A 137 -14.62 -24.72 5.14
N PHE A 138 -13.93 -25.29 4.13
CA PHE A 138 -13.98 -24.81 2.75
C PHE A 138 -15.39 -24.80 2.16
N ASP A 139 -16.23 -25.73 2.58
CA ASP A 139 -17.63 -25.86 2.15
C ASP A 139 -18.47 -24.66 2.58
N ILE A 140 -18.25 -24.12 3.79
CA ILE A 140 -18.95 -22.93 4.27
C ILE A 140 -18.20 -21.64 3.89
N GLN A 141 -16.89 -21.57 4.16
CA GLN A 141 -16.12 -20.34 4.02
C GLN A 141 -16.00 -19.85 2.59
N VAL A 142 -15.76 -20.76 1.63
CA VAL A 142 -15.69 -20.39 0.21
C VAL A 142 -17.07 -19.97 -0.28
N ALA A 143 -18.13 -20.72 0.07
CA ALA A 143 -19.51 -20.37 -0.30
C ALA A 143 -19.99 -19.05 0.32
N MET A 144 -19.45 -18.65 1.48
CA MET A 144 -19.70 -17.35 2.10
C MET A 144 -18.98 -16.20 1.40
N GLY A 145 -17.91 -16.47 0.63
CA GLY A 145 -17.19 -15.46 -0.16
C GLY A 145 -15.69 -15.36 0.09
N LEU A 146 -15.08 -16.26 0.87
CA LEU A 146 -13.63 -16.27 1.11
C LEU A 146 -12.85 -16.86 -0.07
N TYR A 147 -12.84 -16.13 -1.18
CA TYR A 147 -12.07 -16.44 -2.39
C TYR A 147 -11.70 -15.17 -3.17
N GLY A 148 -10.67 -15.27 -4.02
CA GLY A 148 -10.33 -14.28 -5.02
C GLY A 148 -9.35 -14.79 -6.07
N ALA A 149 -8.90 -13.88 -6.93
CA ALA A 149 -8.03 -14.21 -8.06
C ALA A 149 -6.58 -13.84 -7.79
N LEU A 150 -5.64 -14.73 -8.10
CA LEU A 150 -4.21 -14.44 -8.23
C LEU A 150 -3.80 -14.62 -9.70
N ILE A 151 -3.35 -13.54 -10.34
CA ILE A 151 -2.81 -13.58 -11.70
C ILE A 151 -1.29 -13.44 -11.63
N VAL A 152 -0.57 -14.49 -11.99
CA VAL A 152 0.89 -14.45 -12.12
C VAL A 152 1.25 -14.29 -13.58
N GLU A 153 1.82 -13.14 -13.92
CA GLU A 153 2.16 -12.75 -15.28
C GLU A 153 3.32 -13.59 -15.81
N SER A 154 3.25 -13.94 -17.11
CA SER A 154 4.36 -14.61 -17.79
C SER A 154 5.57 -13.67 -17.86
N ALA A 155 6.77 -14.24 -17.80
CA ALA A 155 8.01 -13.49 -18.03
C ALA A 155 8.11 -12.90 -19.46
N THR A 156 7.25 -13.35 -20.38
CA THR A 156 7.20 -12.80 -21.75
C THR A 156 6.02 -11.83 -21.89
N PRO A 157 6.28 -10.53 -22.13
CA PRO A 157 5.21 -9.54 -22.30
C PRO A 157 4.23 -9.91 -23.41
N GLY A 158 2.93 -9.71 -23.15
CA GLY A 158 1.86 -10.00 -24.10
C GLY A 158 1.56 -11.49 -24.31
N GLN A 159 2.09 -12.38 -23.47
CA GLN A 159 1.77 -13.81 -23.46
C GLN A 159 1.21 -14.22 -22.11
N ALA A 160 0.18 -15.07 -22.10
CA ALA A 160 -0.39 -15.56 -20.85
C ALA A 160 0.51 -16.61 -20.18
N TYR A 161 1.27 -17.33 -21.01
CA TYR A 161 2.15 -18.43 -20.61
C TYR A 161 3.44 -18.42 -21.47
N THR A 162 4.05 -19.57 -21.70
CA THR A 162 5.35 -19.69 -22.37
C THR A 162 5.26 -19.83 -23.88
N GLN A 163 4.14 -20.38 -24.40
CA GLN A 163 4.00 -20.57 -25.84
C GLN A 163 3.48 -19.27 -26.49
N PRO A 164 3.99 -18.91 -27.69
CA PRO A 164 3.46 -17.79 -28.48
C PRO A 164 1.96 -17.92 -28.80
N THR A 165 1.41 -19.15 -28.77
CA THR A 165 -0.02 -19.39 -28.95
C THR A 165 -0.89 -18.88 -27.80
N SER A 166 -0.29 -18.45 -26.69
CA SER A 166 -0.93 -17.79 -25.56
C SER A 166 -0.91 -16.25 -25.67
N ALA A 167 -0.45 -15.71 -26.80
CA ALA A 167 -0.39 -14.28 -27.02
C ALA A 167 -1.78 -13.62 -26.99
N PHE A 168 -1.84 -12.44 -26.38
CA PHE A 168 -3.05 -11.65 -26.24
C PHE A 168 -2.70 -10.16 -26.27
N THR A 169 -3.68 -9.32 -26.60
CA THR A 169 -3.55 -7.86 -26.54
C THR A 169 -4.26 -7.28 -25.33
N ASN A 170 -5.31 -7.97 -24.84
CA ASN A 170 -6.15 -7.52 -23.73
C ASN A 170 -6.61 -8.71 -22.90
N GLU A 171 -6.88 -8.48 -21.62
CA GLU A 171 -7.23 -9.52 -20.65
C GLU A 171 -8.49 -9.13 -19.89
N ALA A 172 -9.34 -10.12 -19.61
CA ALA A 172 -10.42 -9.99 -18.64
C ALA A 172 -10.41 -11.17 -17.68
N VAL A 173 -10.36 -10.86 -16.39
CA VAL A 173 -10.48 -11.83 -15.29
C VAL A 173 -11.94 -11.94 -14.89
N LEU A 174 -12.46 -13.17 -14.91
CA LEU A 174 -13.87 -13.49 -14.72
C LEU A 174 -13.99 -14.56 -13.64
N VAL A 175 -14.17 -14.12 -12.40
CA VAL A 175 -14.44 -14.99 -11.26
C VAL A 175 -15.92 -15.37 -11.26
N LEU A 176 -16.17 -16.67 -11.30
CA LEU A 176 -17.48 -17.30 -11.35
C LEU A 176 -17.83 -17.83 -9.96
N SER A 177 -19.05 -17.57 -9.50
CA SER A 177 -19.51 -18.00 -8.18
C SER A 177 -21.03 -17.98 -8.11
N GLU A 178 -21.58 -18.41 -6.98
CA GLU A 178 -23.01 -18.49 -6.72
C GLU A 178 -23.33 -18.25 -5.24
N ILE A 179 -24.57 -17.85 -4.96
CA ILE A 179 -25.06 -17.54 -3.61
C ILE A 179 -26.35 -18.31 -3.34
N ASP A 180 -26.36 -19.00 -2.19
CA ASP A 180 -27.56 -19.51 -1.53
C ASP A 180 -27.88 -18.63 -0.31
N PRO A 181 -28.88 -17.74 -0.38
CA PRO A 181 -29.24 -16.87 0.72
C PRO A 181 -29.55 -17.59 2.04
N ASN A 182 -29.95 -18.86 2.02
CA ASN A 182 -30.22 -19.63 3.23
C ASN A 182 -28.93 -20.00 3.97
N LEU A 183 -27.87 -20.38 3.23
CA LEU A 183 -26.54 -20.56 3.78
C LEU A 183 -26.03 -19.23 4.33
N ASN A 184 -26.07 -18.18 3.52
CA ASN A 184 -25.57 -16.86 3.88
C ASN A 184 -26.25 -16.26 5.13
N ALA A 185 -27.53 -16.58 5.37
CA ALA A 185 -28.26 -16.13 6.55
C ALA A 185 -27.90 -16.90 7.84
N ASN A 186 -27.39 -18.13 7.74
CA ASN A 186 -27.09 -18.98 8.90
C ASN A 186 -25.92 -19.96 8.63
N PRO A 187 -24.70 -19.46 8.38
CA PRO A 187 -23.58 -20.31 7.96
C PRO A 187 -23.20 -21.38 8.99
N SER A 188 -23.28 -21.07 10.29
CA SER A 188 -22.87 -22.00 11.35
C SER A 188 -23.82 -23.18 11.58
N GLY A 189 -25.08 -23.08 11.12
CA GLY A 189 -26.10 -24.11 11.29
C GLY A 189 -26.61 -24.70 9.98
N PHE A 190 -26.03 -24.32 8.85
CA PHE A 190 -26.48 -24.77 7.54
C PHE A 190 -26.00 -26.20 7.25
N ASN A 191 -26.88 -27.01 6.67
CA ASN A 191 -26.52 -28.34 6.18
C ASN A 191 -26.18 -28.23 4.70
N MET A 192 -24.91 -28.46 4.33
CA MET A 192 -24.47 -28.31 2.94
C MET A 192 -25.16 -29.25 1.94
N LEU A 193 -25.82 -30.33 2.41
CA LEU A 193 -26.68 -31.16 1.55
C LEU A 193 -27.93 -30.41 1.05
N ASP A 194 -28.32 -29.33 1.71
CA ASP A 194 -29.46 -28.47 1.37
C ASP A 194 -29.06 -27.28 0.49
N TYR A 195 -27.76 -27.14 0.14
CA TYR A 195 -27.22 -26.05 -0.67
C TYR A 195 -27.92 -25.94 -2.02
N LYS A 196 -28.61 -24.82 -2.24
CA LYS A 196 -29.43 -24.51 -3.42
C LYS A 196 -29.22 -23.05 -3.82
N PRO A 197 -28.14 -22.76 -4.54
CA PRO A 197 -27.86 -21.40 -5.01
C PRO A 197 -28.99 -20.89 -5.92
N VAL A 198 -29.30 -19.60 -5.81
CA VAL A 198 -30.34 -18.92 -6.61
C VAL A 198 -29.86 -17.64 -7.28
N TYR A 199 -28.61 -17.25 -7.03
CA TYR A 199 -27.91 -16.17 -7.70
C TYR A 199 -26.58 -16.70 -8.23
N TRP A 200 -26.25 -16.39 -9.49
CA TRP A 200 -24.98 -16.78 -10.12
C TRP A 200 -24.26 -15.53 -10.59
N LEU A 201 -23.06 -15.33 -10.07
CA LEU A 201 -22.34 -14.08 -10.11
C LEU A 201 -21.16 -14.16 -11.08
N LEU A 202 -20.94 -13.05 -11.78
CA LEU A 202 -19.73 -12.78 -12.54
C LEU A 202 -19.04 -11.60 -11.84
N ASN A 203 -17.85 -11.83 -11.29
CA ASN A 203 -17.10 -10.84 -10.49
C ASN A 203 -17.98 -10.22 -9.37
N GLY A 204 -18.70 -11.07 -8.64
CA GLY A 204 -19.60 -10.69 -7.53
C GLY A 204 -20.81 -9.83 -7.91
N LYS A 205 -21.13 -9.72 -9.20
CA LYS A 205 -22.35 -9.07 -9.69
C LYS A 205 -23.21 -10.06 -10.46
N VAL A 206 -24.52 -9.87 -10.40
CA VAL A 206 -25.47 -10.56 -11.26
C VAL A 206 -26.03 -9.57 -12.28
N TYR A 207 -26.35 -10.02 -13.49
CA TYR A 207 -26.95 -9.15 -14.50
C TYR A 207 -28.25 -8.51 -13.95
N PRO A 208 -28.55 -7.23 -14.23
CA PRO A 208 -27.89 -6.30 -15.14
C PRO A 208 -26.65 -5.56 -14.60
N ASP A 209 -26.25 -5.80 -13.34
CA ASP A 209 -25.18 -5.02 -12.68
C ASP A 209 -23.76 -5.52 -13.02
N THR A 210 -23.64 -6.58 -13.81
CA THR A 210 -22.37 -7.06 -14.36
C THR A 210 -21.77 -6.05 -15.34
N ALA A 211 -20.51 -5.68 -15.13
CA ALA A 211 -19.79 -4.81 -16.06
C ALA A 211 -19.55 -5.50 -17.43
N PRO A 212 -19.66 -4.76 -18.54
CA PRO A 212 -19.27 -5.28 -19.85
C PRO A 212 -17.74 -5.45 -19.96
N VAL A 213 -17.31 -6.39 -20.79
CA VAL A 213 -15.90 -6.58 -21.14
C VAL A 213 -15.58 -5.73 -22.37
N ALA A 214 -14.86 -4.63 -22.18
CA ALA A 214 -14.47 -3.72 -23.26
C ALA A 214 -13.21 -4.23 -23.99
N THR A 215 -13.21 -4.17 -25.32
CA THR A 215 -12.03 -4.48 -26.16
C THR A 215 -12.17 -3.80 -27.52
N ALA A 216 -11.05 -3.56 -28.23
CA ALA A 216 -11.09 -3.01 -29.58
C ALA A 216 -11.28 -4.10 -30.64
N ALA A 217 -11.78 -3.70 -31.82
CA ALA A 217 -11.85 -4.58 -32.99
C ALA A 217 -10.46 -5.05 -33.42
N GLY A 218 -10.33 -6.31 -33.85
CA GLY A 218 -9.05 -6.89 -34.24
C GLY A 218 -8.16 -7.38 -33.08
N ASN A 219 -8.52 -7.09 -31.84
CA ASN A 219 -7.78 -7.55 -30.67
C ASN A 219 -7.89 -9.06 -30.45
N THR A 220 -6.90 -9.62 -29.77
CA THR A 220 -6.97 -10.96 -29.19
C THR A 220 -7.24 -10.82 -27.69
N LEU A 221 -8.46 -11.14 -27.28
CA LEU A 221 -8.92 -11.05 -25.90
C LEU A 221 -8.65 -12.36 -25.16
N LEU A 222 -7.90 -12.28 -24.06
CA LEU A 222 -7.74 -13.36 -23.10
C LEU A 222 -8.85 -13.29 -22.06
N LEU A 223 -9.64 -14.35 -21.96
CA LEU A 223 -10.65 -14.54 -20.92
C LEU A 223 -10.12 -15.57 -19.93
N ARG A 224 -9.99 -15.15 -18.67
CA ARG A 224 -9.57 -16.03 -17.58
C ARG A 224 -10.78 -16.31 -16.70
N TYR A 225 -11.30 -17.52 -16.79
CA TYR A 225 -12.42 -17.96 -15.98
C TYR A 225 -11.90 -18.67 -14.75
N LEU A 226 -12.27 -18.17 -13.57
CA LEU A 226 -11.88 -18.77 -12.30
C LEU A 226 -13.16 -19.18 -11.56
N ASN A 227 -13.41 -20.47 -11.42
CA ASN A 227 -14.63 -20.96 -10.79
C ASN A 227 -14.44 -21.17 -9.29
N ALA A 228 -14.79 -20.18 -8.48
CA ALA A 228 -14.77 -20.26 -7.02
C ALA A 228 -16.02 -20.95 -6.44
N GLY A 229 -16.96 -21.35 -7.30
CA GLY A 229 -18.21 -21.99 -6.92
C GLY A 229 -18.12 -23.50 -6.71
N PHE A 230 -19.23 -24.06 -6.27
CA PHE A 230 -19.53 -25.50 -6.18
C PHE A 230 -20.28 -26.01 -7.41
N ASP A 231 -20.91 -25.13 -8.19
CA ASP A 231 -21.51 -25.45 -9.47
C ASP A 231 -20.46 -25.57 -10.60
N ASN A 232 -20.76 -26.41 -11.58
CA ASN A 232 -20.01 -26.43 -12.83
C ASN A 232 -20.56 -25.37 -13.79
N PHE A 233 -19.69 -24.55 -14.37
CA PHE A 233 -20.09 -23.48 -15.28
C PHE A 233 -19.64 -23.75 -16.72
N SER A 234 -20.35 -23.18 -17.69
CA SER A 234 -19.98 -23.30 -19.11
C SER A 234 -20.27 -21.97 -19.78
N MET A 235 -19.24 -21.14 -19.91
CA MET A 235 -19.37 -19.80 -20.47
C MET A 235 -19.31 -19.86 -22.00
N THR A 236 -20.28 -19.21 -22.65
CA THR A 236 -20.37 -19.12 -24.11
C THR A 236 -20.44 -17.69 -24.57
N ILE A 237 -19.87 -17.41 -25.74
CA ILE A 237 -19.96 -16.11 -26.41
C ILE A 237 -20.81 -16.29 -27.66
N LEU A 238 -21.94 -15.60 -27.75
CA LEU A 238 -22.77 -15.68 -28.94
C LEU A 238 -22.10 -14.94 -30.10
N GLY A 239 -21.80 -15.67 -31.18
CA GLY A 239 -21.20 -15.11 -32.40
C GLY A 239 -19.67 -15.20 -32.47
N LEU A 240 -18.99 -15.70 -31.43
CA LEU A 240 -17.54 -15.91 -31.41
C LEU A 240 -17.19 -17.32 -30.94
N HIS A 241 -15.98 -17.77 -31.27
CA HIS A 241 -15.42 -19.02 -30.76
C HIS A 241 -14.30 -18.73 -29.76
N GLN A 242 -14.18 -19.60 -28.77
CA GLN A 242 -13.12 -19.56 -27.78
C GLN A 242 -12.08 -20.61 -28.15
N ARG A 243 -10.79 -20.28 -28.03
CA ARG A 243 -9.72 -21.26 -28.08
C ARG A 243 -9.16 -21.44 -26.67
N VAL A 244 -9.41 -22.59 -26.07
CA VAL A 244 -8.92 -22.95 -24.73
C VAL A 244 -7.42 -23.20 -24.81
N ILE A 245 -6.66 -22.49 -23.97
CA ILE A 245 -5.19 -22.51 -23.95
C ILE A 245 -4.60 -23.03 -22.63
N ALA A 246 -5.33 -22.93 -21.52
CA ALA A 246 -4.89 -23.46 -20.24
C ALA A 246 -6.09 -23.96 -19.41
N LYS A 247 -5.84 -24.93 -18.55
CA LYS A 247 -6.78 -25.39 -17.50
C LYS A 247 -6.01 -25.53 -16.19
N ASN A 248 -6.64 -25.15 -15.08
CA ASN A 248 -6.05 -25.17 -13.74
C ASN A 248 -4.71 -24.44 -13.67
N SER A 249 -4.62 -23.30 -14.37
CA SER A 249 -3.41 -22.48 -14.49
C SER A 249 -2.23 -23.13 -15.22
N PHE A 250 -2.43 -24.30 -15.86
CA PHE A 250 -1.40 -24.98 -16.63
C PHE A 250 -1.68 -24.86 -18.13
N GLU A 251 -0.68 -24.37 -18.87
CA GLU A 251 -0.70 -24.27 -20.32
C GLU A 251 -0.90 -25.65 -20.98
N LEU A 252 -1.90 -25.76 -21.85
CA LEU A 252 -2.19 -26.99 -22.59
C LEU A 252 -1.17 -27.18 -23.72
N THR A 253 -0.64 -28.40 -23.83
CA THR A 253 0.22 -28.77 -24.97
C THR A 253 -0.53 -28.69 -26.31
N ASN A 254 -1.83 -28.97 -26.31
CA ASN A 254 -2.68 -28.95 -27.50
C ASN A 254 -3.93 -28.11 -27.25
N PRO A 255 -3.91 -26.80 -27.54
CA PRO A 255 -5.08 -25.95 -27.39
C PRO A 255 -6.17 -26.33 -28.40
N PHE A 256 -7.44 -26.12 -28.04
CA PHE A 256 -8.58 -26.53 -28.86
C PHE A 256 -9.68 -25.46 -28.88
N TYR A 257 -10.49 -25.48 -29.92
CA TYR A 257 -11.65 -24.58 -30.04
C TYR A 257 -12.86 -25.17 -29.34
N ALA A 258 -13.56 -24.34 -28.57
CA ALA A 258 -14.82 -24.65 -27.92
C ALA A 258 -15.81 -23.49 -28.08
N VAL A 259 -17.09 -23.84 -28.19
CA VAL A 259 -18.17 -22.85 -28.06
C VAL A 259 -18.37 -22.51 -26.58
N ALA A 260 -18.42 -23.56 -25.75
CA ALA A 260 -18.39 -23.49 -24.30
C ALA A 260 -17.69 -24.76 -23.80
N GLU A 261 -16.62 -24.60 -23.03
CA GLU A 261 -15.98 -25.68 -22.28
C GLU A 261 -16.51 -25.61 -20.85
N THR A 262 -16.74 -26.78 -20.24
CA THR A 262 -17.16 -26.83 -18.84
C THR A 262 -15.97 -26.55 -17.93
N ILE A 263 -16.17 -25.64 -16.99
CA ILE A 263 -15.24 -25.25 -15.94
C ILE A 263 -15.82 -25.84 -14.64
N PRO A 264 -15.26 -26.96 -14.16
CA PRO A 264 -15.68 -27.56 -12.91
C PRO A 264 -15.48 -26.63 -11.71
N ALA A 265 -16.18 -26.93 -10.61
CA ALA A 265 -15.96 -26.27 -9.32
C ALA A 265 -14.47 -26.30 -8.91
N GLY A 266 -13.94 -25.16 -8.49
CA GLY A 266 -12.53 -24.97 -8.09
C GLY A 266 -11.52 -24.95 -9.25
N GLU A 267 -11.94 -25.14 -10.51
CA GLU A 267 -11.04 -25.11 -11.66
C GLU A 267 -10.93 -23.72 -12.29
N THR A 268 -9.82 -23.51 -13.01
CA THR A 268 -9.62 -22.31 -13.84
C THR A 268 -9.48 -22.69 -15.31
N LEU A 269 -9.89 -21.79 -16.20
CA LEU A 269 -9.81 -21.98 -17.64
C LEU A 269 -9.44 -20.67 -18.32
N ASP A 270 -8.37 -20.71 -19.11
CA ASP A 270 -7.99 -19.57 -19.94
C ASP A 270 -8.32 -19.87 -21.40
N ALA A 271 -9.00 -18.91 -22.04
CA ALA A 271 -9.34 -18.98 -23.44
C ALA A 271 -9.00 -17.65 -24.14
N VAL A 272 -8.49 -17.76 -25.37
CA VAL A 272 -8.30 -16.60 -26.23
C VAL A 272 -9.42 -16.52 -27.26
N VAL A 273 -9.86 -15.29 -27.52
CA VAL A 273 -10.95 -14.95 -28.42
C VAL A 273 -10.46 -13.90 -29.40
N ALA A 274 -10.55 -14.22 -30.70
CA ALA A 274 -10.23 -13.26 -31.75
C ALA A 274 -11.44 -12.34 -31.99
N ILE A 275 -11.28 -11.04 -31.73
CA ILE A 275 -12.31 -10.04 -32.01
C ILE A 275 -12.22 -9.66 -33.50
N PRO A 276 -13.31 -9.77 -34.27
CA PRO A 276 -13.29 -9.44 -35.70
C PRO A 276 -12.81 -8.00 -35.95
N ALA A 277 -11.93 -7.82 -36.93
CA ALA A 277 -11.54 -6.50 -37.42
C ALA A 277 -12.66 -5.91 -38.31
N SER A 278 -13.74 -5.43 -37.70
CA SER A 278 -14.86 -4.76 -38.38
C SER A 278 -14.91 -3.29 -37.98
N PRO A 279 -15.17 -2.34 -38.91
CA PRO A 279 -15.24 -0.91 -38.61
C PRO A 279 -16.57 -0.48 -37.94
N SER A 280 -17.32 -1.42 -37.36
CA SER A 280 -18.65 -1.19 -36.78
C SER A 280 -18.67 -1.54 -35.30
N THR A 281 -19.42 -0.77 -34.51
CA THR A 281 -19.77 -1.09 -33.13
C THR A 281 -20.31 -2.51 -33.01
N PHE A 282 -19.69 -3.31 -32.15
CA PHE A 282 -20.08 -4.69 -31.88
C PHE A 282 -20.53 -4.89 -30.44
N SER A 283 -21.36 -5.91 -30.24
CA SER A 283 -21.75 -6.42 -28.94
C SER A 283 -21.96 -7.92 -29.01
N PHE A 284 -21.17 -8.69 -28.26
CA PHE A 284 -21.28 -10.14 -28.18
C PHE A 284 -21.75 -10.55 -26.78
N PRO A 285 -22.95 -11.16 -26.65
CA PRO A 285 -23.40 -11.71 -25.38
C PRO A 285 -22.45 -12.80 -24.86
N LEU A 286 -21.90 -12.60 -23.66
CA LEU A 286 -21.16 -13.60 -22.89
C LEU A 286 -22.05 -14.07 -21.74
N TYR A 287 -22.41 -15.35 -21.70
CA TYR A 287 -23.33 -15.85 -20.69
C TYR A 287 -23.08 -17.32 -20.35
N ASN A 288 -23.61 -17.73 -19.19
CA ASN A 288 -23.58 -19.11 -18.78
C ASN A 288 -24.59 -19.95 -19.56
N ARG A 289 -24.08 -20.93 -20.31
CA ARG A 289 -24.86 -21.84 -21.16
C ARG A 289 -25.73 -22.81 -20.36
N ASN A 290 -25.46 -23.01 -19.07
CA ASN A 290 -26.27 -23.84 -18.18
C ASN A 290 -27.60 -23.17 -17.79
N MET A 291 -27.93 -22.01 -18.37
CA MET A 291 -29.14 -21.23 -18.12
C MET A 291 -29.21 -20.63 -16.70
N TYR A 292 -28.07 -20.45 -16.05
CA TYR A 292 -27.90 -19.67 -14.83
C TYR A 292 -27.96 -18.16 -15.10
N VAL A 293 -29.08 -17.74 -15.71
CA VAL A 293 -29.33 -16.38 -16.24
C VAL A 293 -30.58 -15.74 -15.60
N THR A 294 -30.82 -16.07 -14.33
CA THR A 294 -31.91 -15.52 -13.51
C THR A 294 -31.39 -15.12 -12.14
N ASN A 295 -32.05 -14.15 -11.51
CA ASN A 295 -31.85 -13.72 -10.13
C ASN A 295 -33.03 -14.21 -9.30
N ASN A 296 -32.83 -15.21 -8.45
CA ASN A 296 -33.90 -15.80 -7.64
C ASN A 296 -35.16 -16.17 -8.47
N GLY A 297 -34.93 -16.87 -9.59
CA GLY A 297 -35.98 -17.29 -10.52
C GLY A 297 -36.53 -16.19 -11.45
N SER A 298 -36.10 -14.93 -11.30
CA SER A 298 -36.53 -13.82 -12.17
C SER A 298 -35.48 -13.51 -13.23
N GLY A 299 -35.86 -13.49 -14.51
CA GLY A 299 -34.98 -13.16 -15.63
C GLY A 299 -35.35 -11.83 -16.32
N PRO A 300 -34.41 -11.21 -17.05
CA PRO A 300 -33.01 -11.61 -17.24
C PRO A 300 -32.15 -11.29 -16.00
N GLY A 301 -31.24 -12.19 -15.65
CA GLY A 301 -30.32 -12.06 -14.51
C GLY A 301 -29.09 -12.95 -14.62
N GLY A 302 -28.49 -13.28 -13.48
CA GLY A 302 -27.44 -14.28 -13.34
C GLY A 302 -26.12 -13.95 -14.04
N MET A 303 -25.40 -15.00 -14.42
CA MET A 303 -24.03 -14.94 -14.92
C MET A 303 -24.05 -14.64 -16.43
N ARG A 304 -24.21 -13.36 -16.75
CA ARG A 304 -24.30 -12.82 -18.10
C ARG A 304 -23.68 -11.43 -18.15
N THR A 305 -22.97 -11.11 -19.23
CA THR A 305 -22.52 -9.76 -19.58
C THR A 305 -22.42 -9.61 -21.11
N LEU A 306 -21.84 -8.51 -21.57
CA LEU A 306 -21.55 -8.24 -22.98
C LEU A 306 -20.04 -8.03 -23.17
N ILE A 307 -19.50 -8.51 -24.28
CA ILE A 307 -18.23 -8.03 -24.83
C ILE A 307 -18.58 -6.91 -25.81
N VAL A 308 -18.02 -5.72 -25.60
CA VAL A 308 -18.39 -4.51 -26.35
C VAL A 308 -17.16 -3.81 -26.90
N GLU A 309 -17.36 -3.02 -27.95
CA GLU A 309 -16.31 -2.13 -28.45
C GLU A 309 -15.97 -1.07 -27.39
N GLY A 310 -14.68 -0.91 -27.11
CA GLY A 310 -14.18 0.11 -26.21
C GLY A 310 -12.69 -0.05 -25.95
N ALA A 311 -12.06 0.99 -25.43
CA ALA A 311 -10.76 0.82 -24.80
C ALA A 311 -10.95 -0.15 -23.63
N PRO A 312 -10.20 -1.27 -23.59
CA PRO A 312 -10.19 -2.11 -22.41
C PRO A 312 -9.81 -1.24 -21.21
N PRO A 313 -10.38 -1.49 -20.02
CA PRO A 313 -9.85 -0.87 -18.82
C PRO A 313 -8.33 -1.16 -18.78
N PRO A 314 -7.49 -0.20 -18.37
CA PRO A 314 -6.10 -0.53 -18.11
C PRO A 314 -6.08 -1.75 -17.19
N PRO A 315 -5.22 -2.75 -17.43
CA PRO A 315 -5.06 -3.83 -16.47
C PRO A 315 -4.87 -3.18 -15.08
N PRO A 316 -5.43 -3.78 -14.00
CA PRO A 316 -5.06 -3.37 -12.66
C PRO A 316 -3.53 -3.30 -12.66
N PRO A 317 -2.92 -2.20 -12.20
CA PRO A 317 -1.47 -2.10 -12.24
C PRO A 317 -0.91 -3.39 -11.62
N PRO A 318 0.18 -3.97 -12.17
CA PRO A 318 0.94 -4.95 -11.41
C PRO A 318 1.19 -4.36 -9.99
N PRO A 319 1.40 -5.20 -8.95
CA PRO A 319 1.76 -4.65 -7.65
C PRO A 319 2.82 -3.61 -7.90
N PRO A 320 2.68 -2.40 -7.33
CA PRO A 320 3.72 -1.40 -7.50
C PRO A 320 5.05 -2.09 -7.20
N PRO A 321 6.12 -1.78 -7.97
CA PRO A 321 7.47 -2.23 -7.60
C PRO A 321 7.61 -1.99 -6.09
N PRO A 322 8.21 -2.94 -5.34
CA PRO A 322 8.08 -3.05 -3.89
C PRO A 322 8.04 -1.65 -3.30
N SER A 323 6.89 -1.29 -2.71
CA SER A 323 6.70 0.08 -2.23
C SER A 323 7.83 0.34 -1.26
N GLN A 324 8.81 1.13 -1.70
CA GLN A 324 9.85 1.55 -0.78
C GLN A 324 9.12 2.31 0.33
N PRO A 325 9.45 2.05 1.61
CA PRO A 325 8.80 2.72 2.71
C PRO A 325 8.92 4.23 2.51
N LEU A 326 7.92 4.99 2.97
CA LEU A 326 8.08 6.44 3.02
C LEU A 326 9.20 6.75 3.99
N ILE A 327 9.96 7.78 3.66
CA ILE A 327 11.04 8.29 4.48
C ILE A 327 10.56 9.61 5.06
N PHE A 328 10.38 9.64 6.38
CA PHE A 328 10.02 10.85 7.10
C PHE A 328 11.26 11.46 7.72
N VAL A 329 11.45 12.75 7.52
CA VAL A 329 12.61 13.48 8.06
C VAL A 329 12.20 14.81 8.65
N SER A 330 12.86 15.20 9.74
CA SER A 330 13.03 16.60 10.13
C SER A 330 14.46 17.04 9.80
N SER A 331 14.76 18.32 9.98
CA SER A 331 16.08 18.84 9.64
C SER A 331 16.49 19.97 10.56
N SER A 332 17.78 19.99 10.93
CA SER A 332 18.36 20.94 11.90
C SER A 332 18.45 22.38 11.41
N SER A 333 17.85 22.66 10.28
CA SER A 333 17.75 23.97 9.67
C SER A 333 16.64 23.97 8.63
N GLY A 334 15.99 25.12 8.45
CA GLY A 334 15.03 25.32 7.38
C GLY A 334 15.65 25.34 5.97
N GLY A 335 14.83 25.03 4.96
CA GLY A 335 15.27 24.91 3.58
C GLY A 335 14.14 24.79 2.57
N ASN A 336 14.50 24.25 1.40
CA ASN A 336 13.53 23.88 0.37
C ASN A 336 13.95 22.59 -0.31
N VAL A 337 13.03 21.64 -0.43
CA VAL A 337 13.26 20.37 -1.14
C VAL A 337 12.05 20.01 -1.99
N GLY A 338 12.27 19.67 -3.26
CA GLY A 338 11.17 19.26 -4.15
C GLY A 338 10.05 20.30 -4.32
N GLY A 339 10.33 21.59 -4.08
CA GLY A 339 9.33 22.66 -4.10
C GLY A 339 8.59 22.88 -2.77
N VAL A 340 8.87 22.08 -1.75
CA VAL A 340 8.36 22.24 -0.38
C VAL A 340 9.35 23.08 0.41
N ALA A 341 8.94 24.28 0.84
CA ALA A 341 9.69 25.04 1.83
C ALA A 341 9.39 24.48 3.22
N PHE A 342 10.40 24.42 4.07
CA PHE A 342 10.29 23.88 5.42
C PHE A 342 11.19 24.66 6.39
N ALA A 343 10.82 24.67 7.65
CA ALA A 343 11.61 25.13 8.77
C ALA A 343 12.15 23.93 9.58
N ASP A 344 12.96 24.22 10.58
CA ASP A 344 13.56 23.25 11.49
C ASP A 344 12.50 22.51 12.31
N GLU A 345 11.38 23.16 12.67
CA GLU A 345 10.26 22.52 13.37
C GLU A 345 9.36 21.57 12.54
N ASP A 346 9.67 21.35 11.25
CA ASP A 346 8.78 20.66 10.32
C ASP A 346 9.12 19.18 10.14
N ILE A 347 8.11 18.37 9.81
CA ILE A 347 8.29 16.98 9.37
C ILE A 347 7.91 16.86 7.90
N LEU A 348 8.83 16.33 7.09
CA LEU A 348 8.66 16.06 5.68
C LEU A 348 8.51 14.59 5.39
N ALA A 349 7.82 14.26 4.30
CA ALA A 349 7.76 12.91 3.73
C ALA A 349 8.38 12.90 2.34
N TYR A 350 9.33 12.00 2.12
CA TYR A 350 9.79 11.61 0.80
C TYR A 350 9.16 10.28 0.40
N ASN A 351 8.53 10.25 -0.77
CA ASN A 351 8.00 9.03 -1.37
C ASN A 351 8.95 8.52 -2.46
N PRO A 352 9.72 7.44 -2.23
CA PRO A 352 10.67 6.94 -3.22
C PRO A 352 9.98 6.32 -4.44
N ASN A 353 8.69 5.97 -4.32
CA ASN A 353 7.92 5.36 -5.40
C ASN A 353 7.46 6.39 -6.44
N THR A 354 7.25 7.64 -6.04
CA THR A 354 6.84 8.75 -6.91
C THR A 354 7.92 9.82 -7.08
N ASN A 355 9.01 9.74 -6.30
CA ASN A 355 10.06 10.74 -6.22
C ASN A 355 9.51 12.13 -5.87
N THR A 356 8.63 12.20 -4.87
CA THR A 356 7.96 13.44 -4.45
C THR A 356 8.17 13.70 -2.97
N TRP A 357 8.29 14.99 -2.64
CA TRP A 357 8.33 15.50 -1.27
C TRP A 357 6.97 16.09 -0.89
N ALA A 358 6.60 15.99 0.39
CA ALA A 358 5.41 16.62 0.95
C ALA A 358 5.66 17.07 2.39
N MET A 359 5.01 18.17 2.79
CA MET A 359 4.91 18.58 4.19
C MET A 359 3.93 17.66 4.92
N VAL A 360 4.33 17.15 6.09
CA VAL A 360 3.49 16.30 6.96
C VAL A 360 3.00 17.04 8.17
N PHE A 361 3.90 17.76 8.83
CA PHE A 361 3.64 18.48 10.05
C PHE A 361 4.37 19.81 9.93
N ASP A 362 3.59 20.88 10.04
CA ASP A 362 4.08 22.25 10.09
C ASP A 362 4.07 22.68 11.57
N GLY A 363 5.25 22.76 12.19
CA GLY A 363 5.36 23.03 13.63
C GLY A 363 4.94 24.46 13.98
N SER A 364 5.17 25.39 13.06
CA SER A 364 4.84 26.81 13.17
C SER A 364 3.33 27.02 13.39
N ASP A 365 2.48 26.21 12.76
CA ASP A 365 1.03 26.28 12.90
C ASP A 365 0.49 25.89 14.29
N VAL A 366 1.26 25.07 15.03
CA VAL A 366 0.83 24.52 16.33
C VAL A 366 1.64 25.05 17.51
N GLY A 367 2.42 26.11 17.28
CA GLY A 367 3.15 26.82 18.33
C GLY A 367 4.49 26.18 18.71
N VAL A 368 5.00 25.29 17.86
CA VAL A 368 6.39 24.79 17.88
C VAL A 368 7.16 25.63 16.87
N GLY A 369 7.40 26.91 17.16
CA GLY A 369 8.09 27.79 16.22
C GLY A 369 8.76 28.97 16.91
N GLY A 370 9.63 29.67 16.18
CA GLY A 370 10.39 30.80 16.73
C GLY A 370 11.78 30.42 17.24
N GLY A 371 12.44 29.45 16.59
CA GLY A 371 13.76 28.93 16.94
C GLY A 371 13.71 27.74 17.89
N THR A 372 12.68 26.90 17.75
CA THR A 372 12.58 25.58 18.38
C THR A 372 12.57 24.56 17.26
N ASP A 373 13.33 23.50 17.41
CA ASP A 373 13.57 22.46 16.43
C ASP A 373 12.95 21.13 16.88
N VAL A 374 12.51 20.30 15.93
CA VAL A 374 11.99 18.95 16.21
C VAL A 374 13.13 17.94 16.10
N ASN A 375 13.79 17.69 17.23
CA ASN A 375 14.90 16.74 17.41
C ASN A 375 14.53 15.25 17.28
N GLY A 376 13.29 14.91 16.95
CA GLY A 376 12.92 13.52 16.86
C GLY A 376 11.43 13.32 16.93
N PHE A 377 10.96 12.31 16.22
CA PHE A 377 9.56 11.97 16.20
C PHE A 377 9.33 10.49 15.90
N ALA A 378 8.15 10.00 16.27
CA ALA A 378 7.70 8.67 15.87
C ALA A 378 6.18 8.66 15.64
N PHE A 379 5.75 8.14 14.49
CA PHE A 379 4.33 7.98 14.20
C PHE A 379 3.73 6.81 14.99
N GLN A 380 2.57 7.03 15.57
CA GLN A 380 1.84 6.02 16.35
C GLN A 380 0.72 5.39 15.54
N THR A 381 0.34 4.16 15.91
CA THR A 381 -0.73 3.40 15.22
C THR A 381 -2.11 4.05 15.26
N ASP A 382 -2.33 4.98 16.19
CA ASP A 382 -3.56 5.77 16.33
C ASP A 382 -3.55 7.08 15.51
N GLY A 383 -2.47 7.34 14.75
CA GLY A 383 -2.28 8.54 13.95
C GLY A 383 -1.71 9.73 14.72
N SER A 384 -1.41 9.59 16.02
CA SER A 384 -0.67 10.61 16.77
C SER A 384 0.82 10.59 16.45
N ILE A 385 1.50 11.70 16.73
CA ILE A 385 2.94 11.84 16.56
C ILE A 385 3.56 12.07 17.93
N LEU A 386 4.54 11.25 18.30
CA LEU A 386 5.40 11.54 19.44
C LEU A 386 6.56 12.42 18.98
N MET A 387 7.01 13.37 19.79
CA MET A 387 8.05 14.32 19.40
C MET A 387 8.85 14.85 20.61
N THR A 388 10.12 15.17 20.38
CA THR A 388 11.05 15.85 21.29
C THR A 388 11.56 17.15 20.64
N PHE A 389 12.21 18.02 21.40
CA PHE A 389 12.67 19.34 20.93
C PHE A 389 14.11 19.63 21.35
N ASP A 390 14.76 20.59 20.67
CA ASP A 390 16.15 21.00 20.93
C ASP A 390 16.38 21.84 22.19
N ALA A 391 15.31 22.42 22.71
CA ALA A 391 15.34 23.25 23.90
C ALA A 391 13.98 23.22 24.61
N PRO A 392 13.93 23.63 25.90
CA PRO A 392 12.68 23.65 26.63
C PRO A 392 11.67 24.60 25.98
N VAL A 393 10.50 24.07 25.63
CA VAL A 393 9.48 24.78 24.86
C VAL A 393 8.20 24.92 25.67
N ASN A 394 7.56 26.09 25.59
CA ASN A 394 6.27 26.31 26.25
C ASN A 394 5.12 26.05 25.27
N ILE A 395 4.49 24.88 25.40
CA ILE A 395 3.43 24.41 24.51
C ILE A 395 2.05 24.74 25.08
N ALA A 396 1.19 25.26 24.21
CA ALA A 396 -0.19 25.59 24.57
C ALA A 396 -0.94 24.33 25.08
N GLY A 397 -1.52 24.45 26.27
CA GLY A 397 -2.34 23.40 26.88
C GLY A 397 -1.60 22.49 27.88
N ILE A 398 -0.27 22.38 27.79
CA ILE A 398 0.53 21.53 28.70
C ILE A 398 1.63 22.28 29.46
N GLY A 399 2.00 23.50 29.04
CA GLY A 399 3.00 24.33 29.72
C GLY A 399 4.41 24.10 29.18
N THR A 400 5.42 24.33 30.03
CA THR A 400 6.82 24.07 29.69
C THR A 400 7.08 22.56 29.63
N VAL A 401 7.66 22.13 28.52
CA VAL A 401 8.14 20.79 28.23
C VAL A 401 9.66 20.90 28.10
N ASP A 402 10.40 20.07 28.83
CA ASP A 402 11.86 20.05 28.75
C ASP A 402 12.32 19.33 27.47
N ASP A 403 13.53 19.60 27.02
CA ASP A 403 14.23 18.89 25.93
C ASP A 403 14.59 17.43 26.27
N SER A 404 14.41 17.03 27.53
CA SER A 404 14.45 15.62 27.97
C SER A 404 13.08 14.92 27.98
N ASP A 405 12.00 15.62 27.61
CA ASP A 405 10.64 15.09 27.58
C ASP A 405 10.17 14.69 26.17
N ILE A 406 9.20 13.78 26.09
CA ILE A 406 8.51 13.47 24.83
C ILE A 406 7.03 13.84 24.96
N VAL A 407 6.54 14.59 24.00
CA VAL A 407 5.12 14.95 23.89
C VAL A 407 4.41 14.13 22.83
N ARG A 408 3.11 13.95 23.01
CA ARG A 408 2.20 13.43 22.00
C ARG A 408 1.41 14.56 21.38
N PHE A 409 1.57 14.77 20.09
CA PHE A 409 0.68 15.55 19.26
C PHE A 409 -0.45 14.68 18.71
N THR A 410 -1.69 15.04 19.03
CA THR A 410 -2.90 14.42 18.48
C THR A 410 -3.44 15.33 17.37
N PRO A 411 -3.28 14.98 16.09
CA PRO A 411 -3.68 15.85 14.99
C PRO A 411 -5.20 15.90 14.82
N THR A 412 -5.71 17.09 14.50
CA THR A 412 -7.00 17.30 13.83
C THR A 412 -6.82 17.57 12.33
N ALA A 413 -5.66 18.08 11.92
CA ALA A 413 -5.20 18.17 10.54
C ALA A 413 -3.67 18.09 10.47
N LEU A 414 -3.14 17.50 9.40
CA LEU A 414 -1.73 17.41 9.06
C LEU A 414 -1.48 18.04 7.67
N GLY A 415 -0.23 18.33 7.35
CA GLY A 415 0.23 18.94 6.11
C GLY A 415 0.64 20.41 6.30
N PRO A 416 0.68 21.22 5.23
CA PRO A 416 1.03 22.65 5.30
C PRO A 416 0.04 23.54 6.10
N THR A 417 -0.98 22.93 6.70
CA THR A 417 -1.92 23.60 7.61
C THR A 417 -2.22 22.63 8.74
N THR A 418 -1.31 22.61 9.71
CA THR A 418 -1.34 21.64 10.80
C THR A 418 -2.20 22.15 11.96
N SER A 419 -3.00 21.27 12.56
CA SER A 419 -3.78 21.61 13.74
C SER A 419 -3.95 20.39 14.63
N GLY A 420 -4.03 20.59 15.94
CA GLY A 420 -4.19 19.49 16.89
C GLY A 420 -3.96 19.95 18.32
N SER A 421 -3.68 18.99 19.20
CA SER A 421 -3.41 19.26 20.61
C SER A 421 -2.28 18.39 21.14
N PHE A 422 -1.49 18.96 22.05
CA PHE A 422 -0.40 18.25 22.72
C PHE A 422 -0.82 17.67 24.07
N SER A 423 -0.15 16.60 24.47
CA SER A 423 -0.17 15.99 25.80
C SER A 423 1.22 15.48 26.15
N LEU A 424 1.63 15.55 27.42
CA LEU A 424 2.90 14.95 27.85
C LEU A 424 2.82 13.42 27.75
N PHE A 425 3.78 12.80 27.07
CA PHE A 425 3.85 11.34 26.91
C PHE A 425 4.92 10.74 27.81
N PHE A 426 6.07 11.38 27.95
CA PHE A 426 7.19 10.91 28.76
C PHE A 426 7.85 12.13 29.43
N ASP A 427 7.91 12.10 30.75
CA ASP A 427 8.73 12.99 31.58
C ASP A 427 10.11 12.35 31.80
N GLY A 428 11.18 12.98 31.29
CA GLY A 428 12.55 12.46 31.36
C GLY A 428 13.17 12.57 32.75
N SER A 429 12.82 13.63 33.47
CA SER A 429 13.34 13.93 34.81
C SER A 429 12.96 12.85 35.83
N ASP A 430 11.78 12.24 35.67
CA ASP A 430 11.28 11.15 36.49
C ASP A 430 12.12 9.85 36.38
N VAL A 431 12.83 9.68 35.27
CA VAL A 431 13.72 8.53 35.01
C VAL A 431 15.20 8.91 34.93
N GLY A 432 15.53 10.13 35.38
CA GLY A 432 16.89 10.57 35.66
C GLY A 432 17.62 11.23 34.49
N LEU A 433 16.93 11.65 33.44
CA LEU A 433 17.46 12.60 32.45
C LEU A 433 17.31 14.00 33.04
N THR A 434 18.37 14.57 33.61
CA THR A 434 18.29 15.78 34.47
C THR A 434 19.36 16.83 34.21
N THR A 435 20.20 16.61 33.20
CA THR A 435 21.30 17.49 32.81
C THR A 435 21.22 17.78 31.32
N ASN A 436 21.79 18.90 30.87
CA ASN A 436 21.81 19.31 29.47
C ASN A 436 22.58 18.36 28.52
N ASP A 437 23.34 17.39 29.06
CA ASP A 437 23.97 16.36 28.24
C ASP A 437 23.04 15.14 28.07
N GLU A 438 21.86 15.14 28.71
CA GLU A 438 20.87 14.05 28.73
C GLU A 438 19.58 14.40 27.97
N ASP A 439 19.61 15.48 27.18
CA ASP A 439 18.51 15.94 26.33
C ASP A 439 18.27 14.92 25.21
N ILE A 440 17.00 14.63 24.87
CA ILE A 440 16.67 13.60 23.88
C ILE A 440 16.78 14.20 22.48
N ASP A 441 17.72 13.68 21.70
CA ASP A 441 18.06 14.10 20.33
C ASP A 441 17.70 13.06 19.26
N ALA A 442 17.29 11.85 19.68
CA ALA A 442 16.61 10.89 18.83
C ALA A 442 15.86 9.85 19.68
N PHE A 443 14.78 9.28 19.16
CA PHE A 443 14.14 8.14 19.81
C PHE A 443 13.41 7.25 18.83
N GLY A 444 13.15 6.02 19.26
CA GLY A 444 12.37 5.03 18.51
C GLY A 444 11.75 3.99 19.45
N PHE A 445 11.12 2.97 18.87
CA PHE A 445 10.50 1.90 19.64
C PHE A 445 10.99 0.53 19.19
N THR A 446 11.37 -0.31 20.14
CA THR A 446 11.64 -1.71 19.84
C THR A 446 10.37 -2.40 19.30
N PRO A 447 10.47 -3.55 18.61
CA PRO A 447 9.29 -4.23 18.09
C PRO A 447 8.31 -4.71 19.19
N ASP A 448 8.79 -4.87 20.42
CA ASP A 448 7.96 -5.16 21.60
C ASP A 448 7.44 -3.89 22.31
N GLY A 449 7.64 -2.70 21.73
CA GLY A 449 7.04 -1.44 22.15
C GLY A 449 7.77 -0.69 23.26
N ARG A 450 9.05 -0.98 23.51
CA ARG A 450 9.85 -0.25 24.51
C ARG A 450 10.49 0.98 23.89
N LEU A 451 10.47 2.10 24.62
CA LEU A 451 11.09 3.35 24.21
C LEU A 451 12.61 3.21 24.21
N VAL A 452 13.24 3.56 23.09
CA VAL A 452 14.69 3.66 22.90
C VAL A 452 15.00 5.13 22.66
N VAL A 453 16.00 5.68 23.33
CA VAL A 453 16.43 7.08 23.17
C VAL A 453 17.94 7.16 22.94
N SER A 454 18.34 8.16 22.16
CA SER A 454 19.67 8.76 22.15
C SER A 454 19.67 9.98 23.08
N THR A 455 20.85 10.44 23.48
CA THR A 455 20.99 11.71 24.22
C THR A 455 22.06 12.58 23.58
N LEU A 456 21.86 13.90 23.61
CA LEU A 456 22.75 14.92 23.03
C LEU A 456 24.23 14.78 23.46
N GLY A 457 24.46 14.27 24.67
CA GLY A 457 25.78 14.10 25.25
C GLY A 457 25.93 12.78 25.99
N SER A 458 26.99 12.69 26.79
CA SER A 458 27.17 11.55 27.69
C SER A 458 26.16 11.58 28.83
N PHE A 459 25.38 10.51 28.97
CA PHE A 459 24.35 10.41 30.00
C PHE A 459 24.80 9.67 31.27
N SER A 460 24.16 9.98 32.40
CA SER A 460 24.39 9.33 33.70
C SER A 460 23.07 9.12 34.47
N VAL A 461 22.22 8.26 33.92
CA VAL A 461 20.94 7.86 34.51
C VAL A 461 21.09 6.81 35.64
N PRO A 462 20.04 6.55 36.46
CA PRO A 462 20.13 5.60 37.56
C PRO A 462 20.57 4.18 37.13
N GLY A 463 21.81 3.82 37.48
CA GLY A 463 22.37 2.49 37.26
C GLY A 463 22.99 2.24 35.88
N LEU A 464 23.08 3.26 35.02
CA LEU A 464 23.66 3.18 33.69
C LEU A 464 24.32 4.51 33.30
N SER A 465 25.44 4.44 32.60
CA SER A 465 26.10 5.60 31.99
C SER A 465 26.65 5.18 30.63
N GLY A 466 26.67 6.09 29.66
CA GLY A 466 27.17 5.86 28.31
C GLY A 466 27.66 7.15 27.66
N THR A 467 27.98 7.09 26.38
CA THR A 467 28.34 8.26 25.56
C THR A 467 27.20 8.64 24.62
N ASP A 468 27.39 9.74 23.89
CA ASP A 468 26.44 10.34 22.94
C ASP A 468 26.06 9.40 21.77
N GLU A 469 26.94 8.46 21.40
CA GLU A 469 26.65 7.51 20.31
C GLU A 469 25.89 6.24 20.74
N ASP A 470 25.44 6.16 22.00
CA ASP A 470 24.75 5.01 22.57
C ASP A 470 23.23 5.20 22.57
N LEU A 471 22.49 4.11 22.36
CA LEU A 471 21.04 4.10 22.57
C LEU A 471 20.68 3.35 23.84
N ILE A 472 19.80 3.91 24.66
CA ILE A 472 19.28 3.28 25.88
C ILE A 472 17.79 2.96 25.75
N VAL A 473 17.38 1.80 26.29
CA VAL A 473 16.00 1.33 26.27
C VAL A 473 15.38 1.34 27.66
N LEU A 474 14.14 1.83 27.76
CA LEU A 474 13.39 1.86 29.01
C LEU A 474 12.64 0.54 29.22
N ASN A 475 13.09 -0.25 30.19
CA ASN A 475 12.40 -1.50 30.57
C ASN A 475 11.30 -1.25 31.58
N GLY A 476 10.12 -1.85 31.32
CA GLY A 476 8.96 -1.72 32.21
C GLY A 476 8.36 -0.31 32.23
N GLY A 477 8.52 0.43 31.14
CA GLY A 477 8.06 1.81 31.00
C GLY A 477 6.58 2.00 31.34
N ILE A 478 6.30 2.90 32.26
CA ILE A 478 4.97 3.50 32.46
C ILE A 478 5.10 4.96 32.01
N PHE A 479 4.33 5.33 30.99
CA PHE A 479 4.40 6.64 30.33
C PHE A 479 3.33 7.61 30.86
N GLY A 480 3.62 8.90 30.79
CA GLY A 480 2.80 10.03 31.24
C GLY A 480 3.60 10.97 32.16
N PRO A 481 2.93 11.90 32.87
CA PRO A 481 3.59 12.86 33.77
C PRO A 481 4.20 12.29 35.07
N ASN A 482 4.25 10.97 35.19
CA ASN A 482 4.85 10.26 36.33
C ASN A 482 5.56 9.05 35.73
N THR A 483 6.54 9.31 34.86
CA THR A 483 7.23 8.26 34.12
C THR A 483 7.92 7.32 35.10
N SER A 484 7.96 6.03 34.79
CA SER A 484 8.82 5.11 35.54
C SER A 484 9.33 3.98 34.66
N GLY A 485 10.47 3.42 35.05
CA GLY A 485 11.11 2.33 34.35
C GLY A 485 12.56 2.18 34.80
N THR A 486 13.29 1.29 34.14
CA THR A 486 14.73 1.11 34.37
C THR A 486 15.46 1.09 33.04
N TRP A 487 16.49 1.92 32.92
CA TRP A 487 17.32 1.99 31.74
C TRP A 487 18.22 0.77 31.58
N ALA A 488 18.44 0.36 30.34
CA ALA A 488 19.47 -0.57 29.94
C ALA A 488 20.07 -0.11 28.60
N LEU A 489 21.33 -0.44 28.37
CA LEU A 489 21.96 -0.20 27.08
C LEU A 489 21.27 -1.07 26.01
N TYR A 490 20.86 -0.43 24.92
CA TYR A 490 20.23 -1.08 23.76
C TYR A 490 21.20 -1.21 22.61
N PHE A 491 21.97 -0.18 22.34
CA PHE A 491 22.98 -0.14 21.29
C PHE A 491 24.20 0.60 21.84
N ASP A 492 25.36 -0.03 21.71
CA ASP A 492 26.65 0.53 22.12
C ASP A 492 27.36 1.03 20.86
N GLY A 493 27.41 2.34 20.66
CA GLY A 493 27.99 2.96 19.46
C GLY A 493 29.49 2.73 19.36
N SER A 494 30.14 2.66 20.53
CA SER A 494 31.57 2.49 20.64
C SER A 494 32.05 1.12 20.11
N ASP A 495 31.21 0.09 20.23
CA ASP A 495 31.48 -1.26 19.72
C ASP A 495 31.41 -1.35 18.17
N VAL A 496 30.78 -0.37 17.52
CA VAL A 496 30.46 -0.40 16.08
C VAL A 496 31.09 0.75 15.29
N ALA A 497 32.17 1.31 15.82
CA ALA A 497 32.98 2.36 15.21
C ALA A 497 32.30 3.73 15.09
N LEU A 498 31.22 3.98 15.84
CA LEU A 498 30.75 5.32 16.16
C LEU A 498 31.51 5.78 17.40
N THR A 499 32.76 6.21 17.21
CA THR A 499 33.79 6.24 18.29
C THR A 499 34.47 7.60 18.50
N ALA A 500 33.93 8.68 17.90
CA ALA A 500 34.14 10.12 18.18
C ALA A 500 34.26 10.99 16.91
N GLY A 501 33.53 12.11 16.90
CA GLY A 501 33.49 13.17 15.88
C GLY A 501 32.09 13.81 15.85
N PRO A 502 31.58 14.31 14.70
CA PRO A 502 30.16 14.60 14.53
C PRO A 502 29.30 13.32 14.31
N GLU A 503 29.81 12.14 14.65
CA GLU A 503 29.15 10.84 14.53
C GLU A 503 28.20 10.53 15.71
N ASP A 504 27.45 11.54 16.15
CA ASP A 504 26.40 11.49 17.17
C ASP A 504 25.07 11.04 16.55
N ILE A 505 24.27 10.19 17.21
CA ILE A 505 23.05 9.62 16.62
C ILE A 505 21.89 10.62 16.72
N TRP A 506 21.52 11.19 15.58
CA TRP A 506 20.48 12.23 15.49
C TRP A 506 19.16 11.72 14.91
N GLY A 507 19.08 10.46 14.50
CA GLY A 507 17.84 9.91 13.98
C GLY A 507 17.83 8.40 14.12
N VAL A 508 16.71 7.88 14.62
CA VAL A 508 16.51 6.46 14.90
C VAL A 508 15.12 6.04 14.44
N SER A 509 15.05 5.04 13.57
CA SER A 509 13.80 4.29 13.34
C SER A 509 14.09 2.80 13.40
N ILE A 510 13.25 2.04 14.11
CA ILE A 510 13.45 0.59 14.33
C ILE A 510 12.31 -0.16 13.65
N ASP A 511 12.66 -1.01 12.69
CA ASP A 511 11.68 -1.78 11.93
C ASP A 511 11.08 -2.91 12.78
N SER A 512 9.77 -2.83 12.99
CA SER A 512 9.01 -3.80 13.80
C SER A 512 9.02 -5.23 13.25
N ALA A 513 9.24 -5.42 11.95
CA ALA A 513 9.20 -6.73 11.31
C ALA A 513 10.58 -7.42 11.28
N THR A 514 11.65 -6.64 11.15
CA THR A 514 13.00 -7.13 10.87
C THR A 514 14.01 -6.87 11.99
N ASN A 515 13.69 -5.98 12.96
CA ASN A 515 14.62 -5.43 13.95
C ASN A 515 15.81 -4.65 13.33
N GLN A 516 15.71 -4.23 12.07
CA GLN A 516 16.71 -3.32 11.49
C GLN A 516 16.59 -1.95 12.13
N ILE A 517 17.73 -1.29 12.35
CA ILE A 517 17.80 0.05 12.92
C ILE A 517 18.28 0.99 11.82
N TYR A 518 17.44 1.94 11.43
CA TYR A 518 17.80 3.04 10.53
C TYR A 518 18.37 4.17 11.38
N LEU A 519 19.52 4.67 10.94
CA LEU A 519 20.32 5.65 11.67
C LEU A 519 20.69 6.83 10.76
N THR A 520 20.72 8.02 11.36
CA THR A 520 21.43 9.21 10.85
C THR A 520 22.38 9.70 11.93
N THR A 521 23.34 10.55 11.54
CA THR A 521 24.27 11.18 12.48
C THR A 521 24.32 12.69 12.29
N GLN A 522 24.73 13.43 13.33
CA GLN A 522 24.89 14.89 13.27
C GLN A 522 25.73 15.36 12.07
N GLY A 523 26.75 14.60 11.69
CA GLY A 523 27.61 14.90 10.56
C GLY A 523 27.95 13.68 9.74
N ASN A 524 29.15 13.71 9.15
CA ASN A 524 29.61 12.59 8.35
C ASN A 524 29.79 11.36 9.23
N PHE A 525 29.50 10.18 8.69
CA PHE A 525 29.74 8.90 9.36
C PHE A 525 30.56 7.97 8.48
N SER A 526 31.25 7.03 9.13
CA SER A 526 32.03 6.00 8.47
C SER A 526 32.03 4.70 9.28
N VAL A 527 31.09 3.81 8.97
CA VAL A 527 30.97 2.47 9.58
C VAL A 527 31.36 1.36 8.58
N PRO A 528 31.67 0.14 9.03
CA PRO A 528 31.98 -0.96 8.11
C PRO A 528 30.82 -1.28 7.15
N GLY A 529 30.94 -0.85 5.89
CA GLY A 529 29.94 -1.10 4.84
C GLY A 529 29.11 0.11 4.44
N ALA A 530 29.24 1.25 5.13
CA ALA A 530 28.54 2.49 4.78
C ALA A 530 29.34 3.74 5.19
N THR A 531 29.29 4.77 4.35
CA THR A 531 29.84 6.11 4.62
C THR A 531 28.86 7.13 4.06
N GLY A 532 28.68 8.26 4.74
CA GLY A 532 27.73 9.28 4.31
C GLY A 532 27.90 10.60 5.05
N THR A 533 26.98 11.53 4.82
CA THR A 533 26.83 12.78 5.56
C THR A 533 25.63 12.70 6.51
N GLY A 534 25.39 13.74 7.33
CA GLY A 534 24.20 13.79 8.20
C GLY A 534 22.86 13.87 7.44
N ALA A 535 22.89 13.98 6.11
CA ALA A 535 21.72 13.91 5.24
C ALA A 535 21.45 12.48 4.73
N ASP A 536 22.28 11.50 5.07
CA ASP A 536 22.20 10.14 4.56
C ASP A 536 21.73 9.19 5.67
N ILE A 537 20.93 8.20 5.29
CA ILE A 537 20.41 7.16 6.19
C ILE A 537 21.16 5.86 5.91
N PHE A 538 21.58 5.19 6.97
CA PHE A 538 22.19 3.88 6.91
C PHE A 538 21.50 2.91 7.86
N ILE A 539 21.67 1.61 7.62
CA ILE A 539 21.01 0.55 8.40
C ILE A 539 22.06 -0.18 9.22
N CYS A 540 21.83 -0.35 10.53
CA CYS A 540 22.37 -1.46 11.30
C CYS A 540 21.42 -2.66 11.17
N THR A 541 21.92 -3.78 10.66
CA THR A 541 21.28 -5.09 10.83
C THR A 541 21.96 -5.80 12.01
N PRO A 542 21.34 -5.83 13.20
CA PRO A 542 22.01 -6.27 14.41
C PRO A 542 22.21 -7.80 14.43
N SER A 543 23.43 -8.22 14.76
CA SER A 543 23.73 -9.59 15.21
C SER A 543 23.76 -9.72 16.73
N SER A 544 24.06 -8.63 17.44
CA SER A 544 23.89 -8.50 18.89
C SER A 544 23.65 -7.04 19.28
N LEU A 545 22.90 -6.83 20.36
CA LEU A 545 22.54 -5.53 20.92
C LEU A 545 22.84 -5.50 22.43
N GLY A 546 22.92 -4.31 23.02
CA GLY A 546 23.31 -4.04 24.41
C GLY A 546 24.80 -3.71 24.54
N ALA A 547 25.41 -3.98 25.70
CA ALA A 547 26.82 -3.69 25.99
C ALA A 547 27.86 -4.50 25.19
N SER A 548 27.41 -5.19 24.14
CA SER A 548 28.25 -5.91 23.20
C SER A 548 27.53 -5.85 21.86
N THR A 549 27.54 -4.68 21.24
CA THR A 549 26.78 -4.42 20.02
C THR A 549 27.56 -4.87 18.79
N SER A 550 26.88 -5.51 17.85
CA SER A 550 27.46 -5.85 16.56
C SER A 550 26.42 -5.75 15.46
N CYS A 551 26.78 -5.09 14.36
CA CYS A 551 25.89 -4.83 13.23
C CYS A 551 26.59 -5.18 11.91
N ALA A 552 25.81 -5.65 10.94
CA ALA A 552 26.15 -5.50 9.53
C ALA A 552 25.54 -4.20 9.01
N PHE A 553 26.39 -3.27 8.54
CA PHE A 553 25.92 -1.97 8.03
C PHE A 553 25.78 -1.94 6.51
N SER A 554 24.83 -1.15 6.04
CA SER A 554 24.65 -0.81 4.63
C SER A 554 24.05 0.58 4.48
N ALA A 555 24.41 1.31 3.43
CA ALA A 555 23.71 2.54 3.05
C ALA A 555 22.26 2.23 2.67
N PHE A 556 21.33 3.09 3.05
CA PHE A 556 19.91 2.96 2.73
C PHE A 556 19.41 4.07 1.82
N TRP A 557 19.70 5.33 2.17
CA TRP A 557 19.23 6.50 1.44
C TRP A 557 20.29 7.59 1.45
N THR A 558 20.46 8.27 0.32
CA THR A 558 21.46 9.34 0.16
C THR A 558 20.75 10.66 -0.10
N GLY A 559 20.63 11.53 0.91
CA GLY A 559 19.76 12.70 0.82
C GLY A 559 20.14 13.68 -0.28
N SER A 560 21.44 13.82 -0.55
CA SER A 560 21.93 14.63 -1.67
C SER A 560 21.44 14.16 -3.04
N ALA A 561 21.18 12.86 -3.22
CA ALA A 561 20.62 12.32 -4.47
C ALA A 561 19.15 12.71 -4.67
N PHE A 562 18.45 13.12 -3.61
CA PHE A 562 17.02 13.40 -3.59
C PHE A 562 16.69 14.85 -3.21
N GLY A 563 17.68 15.75 -3.35
CA GLY A 563 17.50 17.19 -3.15
C GLY A 563 17.65 17.66 -1.70
N PHE A 564 17.94 16.75 -0.76
CA PHE A 564 18.14 17.04 0.66
C PHE A 564 19.63 17.25 1.00
N GLY A 565 20.44 17.63 0.02
CA GLY A 565 21.89 17.82 0.19
C GLY A 565 22.20 19.09 0.99
N GLY A 566 23.12 18.97 1.95
CA GLY A 566 23.53 20.09 2.81
C GLY A 566 22.63 20.35 4.01
N GLN A 567 21.58 19.53 4.19
CA GLN A 567 20.81 19.44 5.43
C GLN A 567 21.44 18.40 6.37
N VAL A 568 20.96 18.34 7.60
CA VAL A 568 21.26 17.29 8.58
C VAL A 568 19.93 16.76 9.08
N ILE A 569 19.74 15.45 9.06
CA ILE A 569 18.53 14.79 9.56
C ILE A 569 18.69 14.54 11.06
N ASP A 570 17.84 15.19 11.82
CA ASP A 570 17.68 15.14 13.28
C ASP A 570 16.32 14.61 13.73
N GLY A 571 15.50 14.15 12.79
CA GLY A 571 14.32 13.37 13.10
C GLY A 571 14.08 12.37 11.98
N LEU A 572 13.83 11.10 12.33
CA LEU A 572 13.71 10.03 11.35
C LEU A 572 12.60 9.06 11.72
N ASP A 573 11.72 8.78 10.76
CA ASP A 573 10.86 7.59 10.82
C ASP A 573 10.74 6.94 9.43
N ILE A 574 10.66 5.61 9.38
CA ILE A 574 10.62 4.83 8.14
C ILE A 574 9.39 3.94 8.15
N GLY A 575 8.51 4.06 7.15
CA GLY A 575 7.39 3.14 7.00
C GLY A 575 6.14 3.73 6.35
N THR A 576 4.98 3.19 6.71
CA THR A 576 3.67 3.70 6.29
C THR A 576 2.89 4.08 7.54
N PRO A 577 2.75 5.38 7.88
CA PRO A 577 2.02 5.77 9.06
C PRO A 577 0.52 5.55 8.84
N PRO A 578 -0.24 5.31 9.91
CA PRO A 578 -1.67 5.11 9.80
C PRO A 578 -2.38 6.40 9.38
N ILE A 579 -3.09 6.30 8.26
CA ILE A 579 -4.29 7.08 7.93
C ILE A 579 -4.15 8.61 7.75
N VAL A 580 -3.10 9.21 7.18
CA VAL A 580 -3.22 10.63 6.69
C VAL A 580 -2.25 11.02 5.54
N PHE A 581 -2.33 10.43 4.33
CA PHE A 581 -1.67 11.03 3.15
C PHE A 581 -2.47 10.96 1.84
N ALA A 582 -3.80 10.91 1.93
CA ALA A 582 -4.65 10.82 0.74
C ALA A 582 -5.09 12.19 0.16
N ALA A 583 -4.69 13.33 0.75
CA ALA A 583 -5.25 14.63 0.35
C ALA A 583 -4.27 15.82 0.48
N ALA A 584 -3.10 15.79 -0.18
CA ALA A 584 -2.24 16.99 -0.23
C ALA A 584 -1.30 17.10 -1.46
N VAL A 585 -1.61 16.47 -2.59
CA VAL A 585 -0.86 16.73 -3.85
C VAL A 585 -1.85 17.11 -4.95
N PRO A 586 -1.90 18.39 -5.37
CA PRO A 586 -2.61 18.75 -6.60
C PRO A 586 -1.97 18.02 -7.78
N ALA A 587 -2.80 17.53 -8.70
CA ALA A 587 -2.31 17.05 -9.99
C ALA A 587 -1.42 18.11 -10.66
N PRO A 588 -0.35 17.73 -11.39
CA PRO A 588 0.46 18.71 -12.12
C PRO A 588 -0.47 19.46 -13.08
N GLN A 589 -0.56 20.79 -12.90
CA GLN A 589 -1.21 21.62 -13.90
C GLN A 589 -0.43 21.44 -15.20
N SER A 590 -1.11 20.96 -16.24
CA SER A 590 -0.62 21.01 -17.60
C SER A 590 -0.22 22.46 -17.88
N GLY A 591 1.07 22.67 -18.16
CA GLY A 591 1.56 23.98 -18.57
C GLY A 591 0.75 24.45 -19.78
N ASP A 592 0.09 25.59 -19.63
CA ASP A 592 -0.37 26.35 -20.78
C ASP A 592 0.88 26.71 -21.58
N GLU A 593 0.97 26.13 -22.77
CA GLU A 593 1.90 26.61 -23.78
C GLU A 593 1.53 28.06 -24.08
N ALA A 594 2.49 28.95 -23.82
CA ALA A 594 2.43 30.33 -24.26
C ALA A 594 2.39 30.34 -25.80
N GLU A 595 1.20 30.46 -26.38
CA GLU A 595 1.06 30.90 -27.77
C GLU A 595 1.46 32.37 -27.86
N THR A 596 2.61 32.60 -28.47
CA THR A 596 3.08 33.87 -29.00
C THR A 596 2.14 34.34 -30.11
N GLU A 597 1.38 35.41 -29.86
CA GLU A 597 0.76 36.22 -30.91
C GLU A 597 1.36 37.64 -30.87
N ALA A 598 1.73 38.09 -32.07
CA ALA A 598 2.60 39.21 -32.33
C ALA A 598 1.92 40.55 -32.07
N GLY A 599 2.71 41.52 -31.60
CA GLY A 599 2.30 42.92 -31.60
C GLY A 599 2.31 43.52 -33.01
N SER A 600 1.30 44.34 -33.31
CA SER A 600 1.43 45.47 -34.23
C SER A 600 0.40 46.55 -33.90
N GLU A 601 0.92 47.66 -33.41
CA GLU A 601 0.64 49.06 -33.78
C GLU A 601 -0.80 49.63 -33.76
N GLU A 602 -0.93 50.68 -32.94
CA GLU A 602 -1.57 52.00 -33.17
C GLU A 602 -3.01 52.08 -33.71
N ASP A 603 -3.93 52.58 -32.87
CA ASP A 603 -4.45 53.96 -32.98
C ASP A 603 -5.60 54.23 -31.97
N ASP A 604 -5.40 55.23 -31.12
CA ASP A 604 -6.41 56.09 -30.45
C ASP A 604 -7.10 56.95 -31.57
N PRO A 605 -8.29 57.61 -31.44
CA PRO A 605 -8.99 57.98 -30.22
C PRO A 605 -10.54 58.14 -30.24
N THR A 606 -11.05 58.50 -29.05
CA THR A 606 -12.19 59.40 -28.72
C THR A 606 -13.62 58.90 -28.53
N ASN A 607 -14.20 59.52 -27.49
CA ASN A 607 -15.60 59.81 -27.16
C ASN A 607 -16.48 58.66 -26.64
N GLY A 608 -17.21 58.80 -25.54
CA GLY A 608 -17.52 59.97 -24.73
C GLY A 608 -18.77 59.66 -23.88
N ASP A 609 -18.84 60.35 -22.75
CA ASP A 609 -20.02 60.72 -21.99
C ASP A 609 -20.75 59.67 -21.12
N ALA A 610 -20.69 59.99 -19.83
CA ALA A 610 -21.62 59.59 -18.78
C ALA A 610 -22.95 60.35 -18.94
N GLU A 611 -24.07 59.77 -18.49
CA GLU A 611 -24.84 60.26 -17.33
C GLU A 611 -26.16 59.47 -17.13
N ASP A 612 -26.51 59.36 -15.84
CA ASP A 612 -27.82 59.42 -15.20
C ASP A 612 -28.87 58.28 -15.23
N ASP A 613 -29.18 57.86 -13.99
CA ASP A 613 -30.50 57.80 -13.33
C ASP A 613 -31.72 57.21 -14.09
N GLU A 614 -32.32 56.16 -13.53
CA GLU A 614 -33.52 56.29 -12.69
C GLU A 614 -34.05 54.92 -12.19
N ALA A 615 -34.85 55.01 -11.14
CA ALA A 615 -35.42 53.95 -10.34
C ALA A 615 -36.74 53.36 -10.89
N GLY A 616 -37.11 52.18 -10.38
CA GLY A 616 -38.48 51.96 -9.89
C GLY A 616 -39.38 50.94 -10.60
N ALA A 617 -40.11 50.19 -9.75
CA ALA A 617 -41.34 49.41 -9.95
C ALA A 617 -41.22 48.04 -10.68
N GLU A 618 -41.43 46.92 -9.98
CA GLU A 618 -42.75 46.25 -9.71
C GLU A 618 -43.46 45.84 -11.01
N GLU A 619 -43.35 44.56 -11.40
CA GLU A 619 -44.29 43.46 -11.10
C GLU A 619 -45.62 43.56 -11.89
N GLU A 620 -45.80 42.72 -12.92
CA GLU A 620 -47.01 41.94 -13.27
C GLU A 620 -46.59 40.90 -14.34
N ALA A 621 -46.66 39.60 -14.07
CA ALA A 621 -47.79 38.69 -14.30
C ALA A 621 -48.08 38.33 -15.78
N GLU A 622 -48.05 37.01 -16.02
CA GLU A 622 -48.95 36.26 -16.92
C GLU A 622 -48.87 36.45 -18.45
N GLN A 623 -48.37 35.43 -19.18
CA GLN A 623 -49.20 34.46 -19.92
C GLN A 623 -48.40 33.57 -20.89
N SER A 624 -48.88 32.31 -20.95
CA SER A 624 -48.64 31.21 -21.90
C SER A 624 -47.34 30.42 -21.83
#